data_AF-A0A931RNM2-F1
#
_entry.id   AF-A0A931RNM2-F1
#
_cell.length_a   1.000
_cell.length_b   1.000
_cell.length_c   1.000
_cell.angle_alpha   90.00
_cell.angle_beta   90.00
_cell.angle_gamma   90.00
#
_symmetry.space_group_name_H-M   'P 1'
#
loop_
_entity.id
_entity.type
_entity.pdbx_description
1 polymer ?
#
loop_
_entity_poly.entity_id
_entity_poly.type
_entity_poly.pdbx_seq_one_letter_code
_entity_poly.pdbx_strand_id
1 'polypeptide(L)'
;MTIKRFRHIIGLTAAAASVSLVLAVILFAQTHARSQETEVIFLDIGQGDSVLIKTRYSQNILIDGGRDNRVLDRLGRNLAFFDRTLDMVIATHPDSDHIAGLVPVLERYDVALVLDPGVH
;
A
#
# COMPACT_ATOMS: atom_id res chain seq x y z
N MET A 1 -25.65 9.78 49.74
CA MET A 1 -25.22 10.80 48.73
C MET A 1 -24.30 10.24 47.63
N THR A 2 -24.13 8.91 47.54
CA THR A 2 -23.04 8.26 46.79
C THR A 2 -23.40 7.89 45.34
N ILE A 3 -24.67 7.56 45.07
CA ILE A 3 -25.13 7.04 43.77
C ILE A 3 -25.14 8.10 42.65
N LYS A 4 -25.47 9.36 42.97
CA LYS A 4 -25.47 10.45 41.98
C LYS A 4 -24.05 10.76 41.48
N ARG A 5 -23.05 10.76 42.36
CA ARG A 5 -21.64 10.98 42.00
C ARG A 5 -21.11 9.87 41.08
N PHE A 6 -21.49 8.62 41.34
CA PHE A 6 -21.08 7.48 40.51
C PHE A 6 -21.64 7.55 39.08
N ARG A 7 -22.92 7.90 38.93
CA ARG A 7 -23.55 8.11 37.61
C ARG A 7 -22.92 9.28 36.83
N HIS A 8 -22.52 10.35 37.53
CA HIS A 8 -21.81 11.47 36.91
C HIS A 8 -20.40 11.09 36.43
N ILE A 9 -19.66 10.28 37.19
CA ILE A 9 -18.32 9.83 36.80
C ILE A 9 -18.38 8.92 35.56
N ILE A 10 -19.33 7.98 35.52
CA ILE A 10 -19.54 7.11 34.34
C ILE A 10 -19.96 7.92 33.10
N GLY A 11 -20.83 8.92 33.28
CA GLY A 11 -21.21 9.81 32.20
C GLY A 11 -20.04 10.62 31.64
N LEU A 12 -19.14 11.11 32.52
CA LEU A 12 -17.95 11.85 32.12
C LEU A 12 -16.94 10.99 31.36
N THR A 13 -16.69 9.76 31.81
CA THR A 13 -15.74 8.85 31.15
C THR A 13 -16.26 8.38 29.80
N ALA A 14 -17.55 8.08 29.68
CA ALA A 14 -18.18 7.73 28.42
C ALA A 14 -18.12 8.90 27.41
N ALA A 15 -18.37 10.13 27.88
CA ALA A 15 -18.23 11.33 27.04
C ALA A 15 -16.78 11.53 26.56
N ALA A 16 -15.80 11.39 27.46
CA ALA A 16 -14.38 11.50 27.11
C ALA A 16 -13.95 10.45 26.08
N ALA A 17 -14.36 9.18 26.25
CA ALA A 17 -14.07 8.12 25.29
C ALA A 17 -14.70 8.38 23.91
N SER A 18 -15.92 8.92 23.89
CA SER A 18 -16.62 9.30 22.65
C SER A 18 -15.86 10.41 21.92
N VAL A 19 -15.39 11.43 22.64
CA VAL A 19 -14.58 12.52 22.08
C VAL A 19 -13.26 11.99 21.53
N SER A 20 -12.57 11.12 22.27
CA SER A 20 -11.32 10.50 21.81
C SER A 20 -11.53 9.65 20.55
N LEU A 21 -12.63 8.90 20.46
CA LEU A 21 -12.96 8.11 19.27
C LEU A 21 -13.24 9.00 18.06
N VAL A 22 -14.04 10.06 18.24
CA VAL A 22 -14.33 11.04 17.17
C VAL A 22 -13.04 11.72 16.70
N LEU A 23 -12.17 12.11 17.62
CA LEU A 23 -10.88 12.71 17.29
C LEU A 23 -10.00 11.72 16.50
N ALA A 24 -9.95 10.46 16.92
CA ALA A 24 -9.19 9.42 16.20
C ALA A 24 -9.72 9.21 14.77
N VAL A 25 -11.04 9.19 14.58
CA VAL A 25 -11.66 9.08 13.25
C VAL A 25 -11.35 10.30 12.39
N ILE A 26 -11.41 11.51 12.93
CA ILE A 26 -11.07 12.74 12.19
C ILE A 26 -9.60 12.73 11.76
N LEU A 27 -8.68 12.39 12.68
CA LEU A 27 -7.26 12.30 12.37
C LEU A 27 -6.98 11.24 11.31
N PHE A 28 -7.65 10.08 11.39
CA PHE A 28 -7.57 9.04 10.37
C PHE A 28 -8.10 9.52 9.01
N ALA A 29 -9.24 10.20 8.98
CA ALA A 29 -9.79 10.73 7.73
C ALA A 29 -8.87 11.77 7.09
N GLN A 30 -8.24 12.64 7.89
CA GLN A 30 -7.31 13.65 7.37
C GLN A 30 -6.03 13.06 6.77
N THR A 31 -5.49 11.96 7.33
CA THR A 31 -4.32 11.29 6.74
C THR A 31 -4.65 10.62 5.41
N HIS A 32 -5.91 10.21 5.19
CA HIS A 32 -6.38 9.58 3.96
C HIS A 32 -6.99 10.57 2.95
N ALA A 33 -7.34 11.79 3.39
CA ALA A 33 -7.95 12.83 2.55
C ALA A 33 -6.93 13.65 1.73
N ARG A 34 -5.64 13.29 1.75
CA ARG A 34 -4.62 13.99 0.95
C ARG A 34 -4.90 13.75 -0.53
N SER A 35 -4.80 14.81 -1.35
CA SER A 35 -4.88 14.68 -2.81
C SER A 35 -3.81 13.70 -3.27
N GLN A 36 -4.25 12.54 -3.78
CA GLN A 36 -3.35 11.55 -4.32
C GLN A 36 -2.94 12.06 -5.70
N GLU A 37 -1.78 12.70 -5.80
CA GLU A 37 -1.17 12.89 -7.12
C GLU A 37 -0.72 11.52 -7.64
N THR A 38 -0.64 11.36 -8.96
CA THR A 38 -0.01 10.16 -9.50
C THR A 38 1.49 10.23 -9.23
N GLU A 39 2.02 9.25 -8.49
CA GLU A 39 3.44 9.10 -8.22
C GLU A 39 4.04 8.06 -9.16
N VAL A 40 5.20 8.36 -9.73
CA VAL A 40 6.00 7.41 -10.52
C VAL A 40 7.33 7.22 -9.79
N ILE A 41 7.57 6.01 -9.30
CA ILE A 41 8.70 5.69 -8.43
C ILE A 41 9.58 4.66 -9.14
N PHE A 42 10.76 5.10 -9.56
CA PHE A 42 11.80 4.21 -10.06
C PHE A 42 12.46 3.51 -8.88
N LEU A 43 12.26 2.19 -8.77
CA LEU A 43 12.74 1.41 -7.64
C LEU A 43 14.23 1.10 -7.82
N ASP A 44 15.05 1.54 -6.87
CA ASP A 44 16.47 1.22 -6.83
C ASP A 44 16.69 -0.25 -6.42
N ILE A 45 16.58 -1.15 -7.39
CA ILE A 45 16.77 -2.60 -7.20
C ILE A 45 18.17 -3.07 -7.59
N GLY A 46 19.05 -2.16 -8.04
CA GLY A 46 20.39 -2.47 -8.51
C GLY A 46 20.43 -2.77 -10.01
N GLN A 47 20.23 -4.03 -10.42
CA GLN A 47 20.29 -4.45 -11.83
C GLN A 47 18.89 -4.78 -12.36
N GLY A 48 18.59 -4.30 -13.56
CA GLY A 48 17.30 -4.43 -14.23
C GLY A 48 16.39 -3.24 -13.93
N ASP A 49 15.19 -3.27 -14.50
CA ASP A 49 14.19 -2.22 -14.34
C ASP A 49 13.10 -2.64 -13.36
N SER A 50 12.62 -1.67 -12.58
CA SER A 50 11.39 -1.82 -11.80
C SER A 50 10.81 -0.45 -11.46
N VAL A 51 9.55 -0.22 -11.84
CA VAL A 51 8.85 1.05 -11.64
C VAL A 51 7.51 0.79 -10.96
N LEU A 52 7.27 1.48 -9.85
CA LEU A 52 5.98 1.49 -9.17
C LEU A 52 5.24 2.79 -9.51
N ILE A 53 4.06 2.67 -10.08
CA ILE A 53 3.14 3.78 -10.30
C ILE A 53 2.01 3.69 -9.27
N LYS A 54 1.81 4.76 -8.51
CA LYS A 54 0.68 4.90 -7.60
C LYS A 54 -0.25 5.96 -8.18
N THR A 55 -1.41 5.56 -8.65
CA THR A 55 -2.32 6.50 -9.31
C THR A 55 -3.11 7.32 -8.30
N ARG A 56 -3.64 8.46 -8.74
CA ARG A 56 -4.61 9.26 -7.97
C ARG A 56 -5.88 8.51 -7.55
N TYR A 57 -6.11 7.33 -8.13
CA TYR A 57 -7.26 6.46 -7.86
C TYR A 57 -6.90 5.32 -6.90
N SER A 58 -5.77 5.44 -6.19
CA SER A 58 -5.28 4.42 -5.25
C SER A 58 -4.98 3.08 -5.91
N GLN A 59 -4.55 3.11 -7.17
CA GLN A 59 -4.11 1.89 -7.86
C GLN A 59 -2.59 1.78 -7.82
N ASN A 60 -2.09 0.58 -7.56
CA ASN A 60 -0.68 0.24 -7.55
C ASN A 60 -0.34 -0.57 -8.82
N ILE A 61 0.51 -0.01 -9.68
CA ILE A 61 0.94 -0.66 -10.93
C ILE A 61 2.45 -0.87 -10.86
N LEU A 62 2.90 -2.11 -11.06
CA LEU A 62 4.32 -2.45 -11.14
C LEU A 62 4.70 -2.73 -12.60
N ILE A 63 5.77 -2.10 -13.06
CA ILE A 63 6.39 -2.37 -14.36
C ILE A 63 7.76 -2.99 -14.10
N ASP A 64 7.96 -4.22 -14.55
CA ASP A 64 9.15 -5.05 -14.34
C ASP A 64 9.56 -5.29 -12.87
N GLY A 65 10.30 -6.38 -12.64
CA GLY A 65 10.74 -6.81 -11.31
C GLY A 65 12.26 -6.87 -11.15
N GLY A 66 13.01 -6.67 -12.23
CA GLY A 66 14.44 -6.90 -12.31
C GLY A 66 14.85 -8.36 -12.07
N ARG A 67 16.11 -8.55 -11.70
CA ARG A 67 16.77 -9.87 -11.63
C ARG A 67 16.49 -10.67 -10.35
N ASP A 68 16.14 -10.03 -9.24
CA ASP A 68 16.12 -10.68 -7.93
C ASP A 68 15.00 -10.18 -7.01
N ASN A 69 14.99 -10.66 -5.77
CA ASN A 69 13.94 -10.38 -4.79
C ASN A 69 13.98 -8.96 -4.21
N ARG A 70 14.92 -8.09 -4.59
CA ARG A 70 15.04 -6.73 -4.04
C ARG A 70 13.80 -5.88 -4.33
N VAL A 71 13.07 -6.17 -5.40
CA VAL A 71 11.78 -5.53 -5.69
C VAL A 71 10.80 -5.66 -4.51
N LEU A 72 10.80 -6.78 -3.77
CA LEU A 72 9.93 -6.96 -2.61
C LEU A 72 10.25 -5.99 -1.45
N ASP A 73 11.54 -5.77 -1.18
CA ASP A 73 11.98 -4.80 -0.17
C ASP A 73 11.59 -3.38 -0.60
N ARG A 74 11.75 -3.05 -1.89
CA ARG A 74 11.38 -1.74 -2.41
C ARG A 74 9.87 -1.52 -2.42
N LEU A 75 9.06 -2.51 -2.76
CA LEU A 75 7.60 -2.45 -2.62
C LEU A 75 7.19 -2.25 -1.16
N GLY A 76 7.78 -3.00 -0.22
CA GLY A 76 7.48 -2.88 1.20
C GLY A 76 7.83 -1.53 1.83
N ARG A 77 8.75 -0.76 1.21
CA ARG A 77 9.10 0.61 1.63
C ARG A 77 8.20 1.70 1.03
N ASN A 78 7.56 1.42 -0.11
CA ASN A 78 6.77 2.41 -0.86
C ASN A 78 5.25 2.19 -0.75
N LEU A 79 4.82 1.00 -0.35
CA LEU A 79 3.43 0.66 -0.04
C LEU A 79 3.20 0.64 1.47
N ALA A 80 1.94 0.76 1.88
CA ALA A 80 1.59 0.59 3.28
C ALA A 80 1.93 -0.84 3.74
N PHE A 81 2.35 -1.02 4.99
CA PHE A 81 2.83 -2.33 5.47
C PHE A 81 1.80 -3.47 5.36
N PHE A 82 0.51 -3.13 5.36
CA PHE A 82 -0.62 -4.04 5.22
C PHE A 82 -1.11 -4.16 3.77
N ASP A 83 -0.67 -3.28 2.88
CA ASP A 83 -1.07 -3.30 1.49
C ASP A 83 -0.24 -4.34 0.73
N ARG A 84 -0.95 -5.37 0.27
CA ARG A 84 -0.41 -6.47 -0.53
C ARG A 84 -1.08 -6.54 -1.90
N THR A 85 -1.65 -5.45 -2.36
CA THR A 85 -2.40 -5.41 -3.63
C THR A 85 -1.61 -4.71 -4.72
N LEU A 86 -1.59 -5.31 -5.90
CA LEU A 86 -1.15 -4.68 -7.15
C LEU A 86 -2.29 -4.80 -8.16
N ASP A 87 -2.81 -3.69 -8.63
CA ASP A 87 -3.87 -3.66 -9.63
C ASP A 87 -3.38 -4.19 -10.99
N MET A 88 -2.09 -3.98 -11.28
CA MET A 88 -1.49 -4.42 -12.53
C MET A 88 0.00 -4.67 -12.37
N VAL A 89 0.48 -5.75 -12.98
CA VAL A 89 1.89 -6.00 -13.25
C VAL A 89 2.09 -6.00 -14.76
N ILE A 90 3.08 -5.26 -15.24
CA ILE A 90 3.47 -5.20 -16.65
C ILE A 90 4.88 -5.78 -16.77
N ALA A 91 5.04 -6.87 -17.51
CA ALA A 91 6.34 -7.35 -17.96
C ALA A 91 6.63 -6.74 -19.33
N THR A 92 7.73 -6.01 -19.47
CA THR A 92 8.02 -5.28 -20.73
C THR A 92 8.64 -6.17 -21.80
N HIS A 93 9.51 -7.10 -21.41
CA HIS A 93 10.11 -8.12 -22.27
C HIS A 93 10.46 -9.40 -21.47
N PRO A 94 10.55 -10.58 -22.13
CA PRO A 94 10.68 -11.86 -21.44
C PRO A 94 12.09 -12.16 -20.90
N ASP A 95 13.03 -11.21 -20.96
CA ASP A 95 14.40 -11.50 -20.52
C ASP A 95 14.46 -11.66 -19.00
N SER A 96 15.21 -12.67 -18.58
CA SER A 96 15.26 -13.12 -17.18
C SER A 96 15.75 -12.04 -16.20
N ASP A 97 16.54 -11.06 -16.64
CA ASP A 97 17.01 -9.96 -15.82
C ASP A 97 15.95 -8.85 -15.58
N HIS A 98 14.77 -8.98 -16.18
CA HIS A 98 13.61 -8.10 -15.96
C HIS A 98 12.43 -8.81 -15.29
N ILE A 99 12.23 -10.11 -15.54
CA ILE A 99 11.07 -10.87 -15.03
C ILE A 99 11.34 -11.72 -13.79
N ALA A 100 12.61 -12.03 -13.46
CA ALA A 100 12.91 -12.94 -12.36
C ALA A 100 12.39 -12.42 -11.01
N GLY A 101 12.43 -11.11 -10.78
CA GLY A 101 11.87 -10.48 -9.59
C GLY A 101 10.34 -10.44 -9.57
N LEU A 102 9.65 -10.65 -10.71
CA LEU A 102 8.18 -10.70 -10.75
C LEU A 102 7.61 -12.01 -10.20
N VAL A 103 8.33 -13.13 -10.33
CA VAL A 103 7.92 -14.42 -9.74
C VAL A 103 7.62 -14.31 -8.23
N PRO A 104 8.56 -13.84 -7.38
CA PRO A 104 8.30 -13.73 -5.95
C PRO A 104 7.32 -12.61 -5.59
N VAL A 105 7.04 -11.66 -6.50
CA VAL A 105 5.98 -10.65 -6.36
C VAL A 105 4.61 -11.31 -6.51
N LEU A 106 4.42 -12.09 -7.58
CA LEU A 106 3.18 -12.84 -7.82
C LEU A 106 2.87 -13.86 -6.71
N GLU A 107 3.90 -14.35 -6.00
CA GLU A 107 3.72 -15.22 -4.83
C GLU A 107 3.26 -14.48 -3.55
N ARG A 108 3.55 -13.18 -3.42
CA ARG A 108 3.40 -12.42 -2.16
C ARG A 108 2.37 -11.30 -2.20
N TYR A 109 2.01 -10.85 -3.40
CA TYR A 109 1.04 -9.80 -3.65
C TYR A 109 -0.17 -10.40 -4.37
N ASP A 110 -1.35 -9.91 -4.01
CA ASP A 110 -2.58 -10.15 -4.76
C ASP A 110 -2.56 -9.26 -6.00
N VAL A 111 -2.44 -9.89 -7.18
CA VAL A 111 -2.28 -9.20 -8.46
C VAL A 111 -3.53 -9.38 -9.31
N ALA A 112 -4.22 -8.29 -9.62
CA ALA A 112 -5.50 -8.35 -10.34
C ALA A 112 -5.34 -8.58 -11.86
N LEU A 113 -4.28 -8.05 -12.47
CA LEU A 113 -4.02 -8.16 -13.91
C LEU A 113 -2.52 -8.26 -14.19
N VAL A 114 -2.14 -9.17 -15.08
CA VAL A 114 -0.78 -9.25 -15.63
C VAL A 114 -0.84 -8.93 -17.11
N LEU A 115 -0.02 -7.98 -17.56
CA LEU A 115 0.20 -7.67 -18.97
C LEU A 115 1.59 -8.16 -19.37
N ASP A 116 1.65 -8.93 -20.44
CA ASP A 116 2.86 -9.48 -21.04
C ASP A 116 2.81 -9.23 -22.55
N PRO A 117 3.94 -8.97 -23.23
CA PRO A 117 3.99 -8.69 -24.67
C PRO A 117 3.59 -9.89 -25.54
N GLY A 118 3.40 -11.09 -24.99
CA GLY A 118 2.98 -12.29 -25.73
C GLY A 118 4.08 -12.87 -26.61
N VAL A 119 5.33 -12.51 -26.37
CA VAL A 119 6.52 -13.09 -27.02
C VAL A 119 7.06 -14.19 -26.12
N HIS A 120 6.96 -15.43 -26.60
CA HIS A 120 7.47 -16.64 -25.96
C HIS A 120 8.52 -17.32 -26.84
#